data_AF-A0A2S9PVD1-F1
#
_entry.id   AF-A0A2S9PVD1-F1
#
_cell.length_a   1.000
_cell.length_b   1.000
_cell.length_c   1.000
_cell.angle_alpha   90.00
_cell.angle_beta   90.00
_cell.angle_gamma   90.00
#
_symmetry.space_group_name_H-M   'P 1'
#
loop_
_entity.id
_entity.type
_entity.pdbx_description
1 polymer ?
#
loop_
_entity_poly.entity_id
_entity_poly.type
_entity_poly.pdbx_seq_one_letter_code
_entity_poly.pdbx_strand_id
1 'polypeptide(L)'
;MTTDLSPTGARILDANENGMVGGHAAALARLEADGLVIPQRDEGGTHWMTEEGWAALDAWREAHPERSSAPDLPVIPPKLPGKQHDAIVTAAGRPDQRVPGRDDNDVYAAGEAWFRGPTLRAVQAAGYATTFGRYSSLYLTPEGRAYARQRGGMDVRRRRLVICACGNEKKPHPGFNEYGNVNAGYPAGELYTGQYHRSLRLAADALTDASLTRIMSARHGLVDLKRPLLPYDVTIGDERAVTPARLAEHAVSLGVHDADVIFLGGREYAELLRPAIPHLYAPLAGGMGEHRGLCKQAREDSALREAWWKTAAELHETQPAK
;
A
#
# COMPACT_ATOMS: atom_id res chain seq x y z
N MET A 1 50.46 -15.53 10.50
CA MET A 1 49.58 -15.44 11.69
C MET A 1 48.19 -15.21 11.14
N THR A 2 47.24 -16.12 11.35
CA THR A 2 45.85 -15.92 10.94
C THR A 2 45.23 -14.90 11.88
N THR A 3 45.03 -13.67 11.39
CA THR A 3 44.39 -12.59 12.15
C THR A 3 42.90 -12.93 12.26
N ASP A 4 42.45 -13.32 13.45
CA ASP A 4 41.05 -13.68 13.68
C ASP A 4 40.17 -12.42 13.50
N LEU A 5 39.38 -12.41 12.42
CA LEU A 5 38.52 -11.27 12.08
C LEU A 5 37.40 -11.16 13.12
N SER A 6 37.38 -10.06 13.89
CA SER A 6 36.30 -9.84 14.86
C SER A 6 34.93 -9.74 14.18
N PRO A 7 33.82 -10.09 14.85
CA PRO A 7 32.47 -9.99 14.26
C PRO A 7 32.10 -8.58 13.78
N THR A 8 32.65 -7.54 14.42
CA THR A 8 32.45 -6.15 13.99
C THR A 8 33.29 -5.81 12.76
N GLY A 9 34.52 -6.32 12.68
CA GLY A 9 35.38 -6.18 11.50
C GLY A 9 34.78 -6.88 10.29
N ALA A 10 34.37 -8.14 10.45
CA ALA A 10 33.68 -8.91 9.42
C ALA A 10 32.48 -8.16 8.86
N ARG A 11 31.59 -7.66 9.72
CA ARG A 11 30.41 -6.89 9.30
C ARG A 11 30.74 -5.60 8.54
N ILE A 12 31.85 -4.93 8.86
CA ILE A 12 32.28 -3.72 8.15
C ILE A 12 32.81 -4.06 6.75
N LEU A 13 33.57 -5.15 6.63
CA LEU A 13 34.09 -5.62 5.34
C LEU A 13 32.96 -6.19 4.45
N ASP A 14 32.05 -6.97 5.04
CA ASP A 14 30.93 -7.65 4.37
C ASP A 14 29.91 -6.67 3.75
N ALA A 15 29.72 -5.50 4.37
CA ALA A 15 28.79 -4.48 3.89
C ALA A 15 29.27 -3.71 2.64
N ASN A 16 30.45 -4.00 2.10
CA ASN A 16 31.10 -3.22 1.06
C ASN A 16 31.67 -4.10 -0.08
N GLU A 17 30.78 -4.65 -0.90
CA GLU A 17 31.11 -5.61 -1.97
C GLU A 17 32.04 -5.07 -3.07
N ASN A 18 32.12 -3.75 -3.23
CA ASN A 18 33.01 -3.11 -4.20
C ASN A 18 34.45 -2.92 -3.68
N GLY A 19 34.76 -3.42 -2.49
CA GLY A 19 36.08 -3.28 -1.86
C GLY A 19 36.35 -1.91 -1.23
N MET A 20 35.42 -0.95 -1.31
CA MET A 20 35.54 0.35 -0.62
C MET A 20 34.88 0.30 0.75
N VAL A 21 35.70 0.30 1.80
CA VAL A 21 35.27 0.17 3.17
C VAL A 21 35.12 1.54 3.81
N GLY A 22 33.88 1.88 4.22
CA GLY A 22 33.56 3.05 5.03
C GLY A 22 33.11 2.67 6.43
N GLY A 23 33.34 3.54 7.42
CA GLY A 23 32.95 3.24 8.79
C GLY A 23 33.44 4.21 9.85
N HIS A 24 33.20 3.89 11.11
CA HIS A 24 33.67 4.68 12.24
C HIS A 24 35.21 4.65 12.31
N ALA A 25 35.85 5.81 12.51
CA ALA A 25 37.31 5.97 12.43
C ALA A 25 38.10 4.97 13.29
N ALA A 26 37.63 4.69 14.52
CA ALA A 26 38.28 3.72 15.41
C ALA A 26 38.22 2.26 14.90
N ALA A 27 37.16 1.89 14.15
CA ALA A 27 37.04 0.56 13.57
C ALA A 27 37.91 0.42 12.32
N LEU A 28 37.94 1.46 11.47
CA LEU A 28 38.82 1.51 10.30
C LEU A 28 40.30 1.50 10.70
N ALA A 29 40.68 2.27 11.73
CA ALA A 29 42.06 2.28 12.24
C ALA A 29 42.50 0.90 12.75
N ARG A 30 41.58 0.11 13.29
CA ARG A 30 41.87 -1.26 13.73
C ARG A 30 42.03 -2.21 12.55
N LEU A 31 41.13 -2.16 11.57
CA LEU A 31 41.24 -2.94 10.33
C LEU A 31 42.52 -2.61 9.55
N GLU A 32 42.92 -1.34 9.56
CA GLU A 32 44.16 -0.86 8.95
C GLU A 32 45.39 -1.38 9.71
N ALA A 33 45.38 -1.34 11.05
CA ALA A 33 46.45 -1.91 11.86
C ALA A 33 46.60 -3.43 11.68
N ASP A 34 45.49 -4.12 11.39
CA ASP A 34 45.45 -5.55 11.09
C ASP A 34 45.82 -5.87 9.62
N GLY A 35 46.11 -4.86 8.78
CA GLY A 35 46.50 -5.02 7.37
C GLY A 35 45.34 -5.33 6.41
N LEU A 36 44.10 -5.30 6.91
CA LEU A 36 42.92 -5.75 6.17
C LEU A 36 42.35 -4.67 5.23
N VAL A 37 42.66 -3.41 5.50
CA VAL A 37 42.28 -2.27 4.67
C VAL A 37 43.41 -1.25 4.58
N ILE A 38 43.45 -0.47 3.51
CA ILE A 38 44.43 0.61 3.29
C ILE A 38 43.74 1.95 3.02
N PRO A 39 44.21 3.07 3.60
CA PRO A 39 43.57 4.36 3.44
C PRO A 39 43.70 4.88 2.01
N GLN A 40 42.60 5.41 1.47
CA GLN A 40 42.62 6.11 0.18
C GLN A 40 43.18 7.52 0.39
N ARG A 41 44.28 7.86 -0.31
CA ARG A 41 45.01 9.12 -0.07
C ARG A 41 44.28 10.39 -0.48
N ASP A 42 43.23 10.27 -1.31
CA ASP A 42 42.59 11.42 -1.95
C ASP A 42 41.15 11.68 -1.46
N GLU A 43 40.56 10.78 -0.67
CA GLU A 43 39.18 10.92 -0.18
C GLU A 43 39.12 10.66 1.33
N GLY A 44 38.76 11.71 2.08
CA GLY A 44 38.81 11.71 3.53
C GLY A 44 37.86 10.68 4.16
N GLY A 45 38.41 9.55 4.59
CA GLY A 45 37.76 8.58 5.48
C GLY A 45 37.34 7.26 4.84
N THR A 46 37.70 7.01 3.59
CA THR A 46 37.46 5.74 2.88
C THR A 46 38.74 4.90 2.78
N HIS A 47 38.59 3.58 2.92
CA HIS A 47 39.68 2.62 2.78
C HIS A 47 39.38 1.61 1.68
N TRP A 48 40.42 1.06 1.06
CA TRP A 48 40.31 -0.09 0.16
C TRP A 48 40.62 -1.37 0.91
N MET A 49 39.79 -2.40 0.75
CA MET A 49 40.08 -3.72 1.29
C MET A 49 41.27 -4.34 0.58
N THR A 50 42.21 -4.87 1.35
CA THR A 50 43.40 -5.56 0.82
C THR A 50 43.04 -7.00 0.43
N GLU A 51 43.95 -7.69 -0.26
CA GLU A 51 43.83 -9.12 -0.54
C GLU A 51 43.73 -9.94 0.77
N GLU A 52 44.47 -9.54 1.81
CA GLU A 52 44.39 -10.14 3.15
C GLU A 52 43.02 -9.87 3.81
N GLY A 53 42.43 -8.69 3.58
CA GLY A 53 41.07 -8.36 4.01
C GLY A 53 40.00 -9.26 3.38
N TRP A 54 40.08 -9.49 2.07
CA TRP A 54 39.18 -10.41 1.36
C TRP A 54 39.33 -11.84 1.87
N ALA A 55 40.56 -12.34 1.99
CA ALA A 55 40.84 -13.68 2.50
C ALA A 55 40.34 -13.88 3.95
N ALA A 56 40.51 -12.87 4.81
CA ALA A 56 40.02 -12.90 6.19
C ALA A 56 38.48 -12.89 6.24
N LEU A 57 37.82 -12.14 5.36
CA LEU A 57 36.36 -12.10 5.26
C LEU A 57 35.80 -13.46 4.80
N ASP A 58 36.39 -14.07 3.78
CA ASP A 58 35.96 -15.37 3.28
C ASP A 58 36.18 -16.49 4.31
N ALA A 59 37.34 -16.52 4.96
CA ALA A 59 37.60 -17.45 6.07
C ALA A 59 36.61 -17.27 7.22
N TRP A 60 36.24 -16.03 7.54
CA TRP A 60 35.23 -15.74 8.56
C TRP A 60 33.85 -16.24 8.15
N ARG A 61 33.48 -16.08 6.87
CA ARG A 61 32.20 -16.54 6.31
C ARG A 61 32.07 -18.06 6.34
N GLU A 62 33.13 -18.76 5.93
CA GLU A 62 33.20 -20.22 6.00
C GLU A 62 33.06 -20.74 7.44
N ALA A 63 33.67 -20.04 8.42
CA ALA A 63 33.59 -20.40 9.83
C ALA A 63 32.23 -20.06 10.48
N HIS A 64 31.45 -19.16 9.88
CA HIS A 64 30.16 -18.68 10.42
C HIS A 64 29.06 -18.67 9.34
N PRO A 65 28.67 -19.83 8.78
CA PRO A 65 27.70 -19.90 7.69
C PRO A 65 26.32 -19.34 8.09
N GLU A 66 25.92 -19.43 9.36
CA GLU A 66 24.70 -18.82 9.89
C GLU A 66 24.75 -17.28 10.06
N ARG A 67 25.93 -16.66 9.93
CA ARG A 67 26.13 -15.20 10.00
C ARG A 67 26.63 -14.57 8.69
N SER A 68 26.97 -15.39 7.70
CA SER A 68 27.50 -14.98 6.38
C SER A 68 26.51 -14.26 5.46
N SER A 69 25.26 -14.20 5.87
CA SER A 69 24.37 -13.14 5.42
C SER A 69 24.31 -12.15 6.57
N ALA A 70 25.14 -11.11 6.55
CA ALA A 70 24.73 -9.89 7.25
C ALA A 70 23.26 -9.68 6.86
N PRO A 71 22.33 -9.58 7.82
CA PRO A 71 20.93 -9.37 7.49
C PRO A 71 20.91 -8.16 6.58
N ASP A 72 20.48 -8.37 5.33
CA ASP A 72 20.54 -7.44 4.21
C ASP A 72 20.12 -6.07 4.76
N LEU A 73 21.10 -5.25 5.15
CA LEU A 73 20.80 -4.04 5.89
C LEU A 73 20.11 -3.19 4.86
N PRO A 74 18.84 -2.81 5.07
CA PRO A 74 18.05 -2.23 4.01
C PRO A 74 18.81 -1.01 3.49
N VAL A 75 19.29 -1.11 2.25
CA VAL A 75 20.13 -0.10 1.63
C VAL A 75 19.35 1.20 1.70
N ILE A 76 19.81 2.13 2.53
CA ILE A 76 19.06 3.38 2.74
C ILE A 76 19.12 4.13 1.41
N PRO A 77 18.00 4.33 0.71
CA PRO A 77 18.00 4.92 -0.62
C PRO A 77 18.58 6.33 -0.56
N PRO A 78 19.29 6.78 -1.61
CA PRO A 78 19.82 8.13 -1.65
C PRO A 78 18.67 9.14 -1.49
N LYS A 79 18.93 10.23 -0.77
CA LYS A 79 17.92 11.27 -0.53
C LYS A 79 17.55 11.93 -1.86
N LEU A 80 16.25 11.95 -2.16
CA LEU A 80 15.73 12.66 -3.33
C LEU A 80 15.84 14.18 -3.17
N PRO A 81 15.82 14.94 -4.28
CA PRO A 81 15.73 16.39 -4.21
C PRO A 81 14.45 16.82 -3.47
N GLY A 82 14.49 18.02 -2.86
CA GLY A 82 13.50 18.46 -1.87
C GLY A 82 12.06 18.27 -2.31
N LYS A 83 11.67 18.70 -3.52
CA LYS A 83 10.28 18.59 -3.99
C LYS A 83 9.80 17.16 -4.20
N GLN A 84 10.68 16.25 -4.62
CA GLN A 84 10.37 14.83 -4.80
C GLN A 84 10.27 14.14 -3.44
N HIS A 85 11.15 14.49 -2.51
CA HIS A 85 11.05 14.03 -1.12
C HIS A 85 9.73 14.47 -0.48
N ASP A 86 9.40 15.77 -0.58
CA ASP A 86 8.13 16.33 -0.08
C ASP A 86 6.93 15.58 -0.68
N ALA A 87 6.96 15.30 -1.99
CA ALA A 87 5.87 14.58 -2.66
C ALA A 87 5.63 13.18 -2.09
N ILE A 88 6.70 12.43 -1.81
CA ILE A 88 6.59 11.09 -1.22
C ILE A 88 6.10 11.18 0.22
N VAL A 89 6.63 12.12 1.02
CA VAL A 89 6.22 12.28 2.43
C VAL A 89 4.76 12.73 2.52
N THR A 90 4.32 13.68 1.68
CA THR A 90 2.92 14.10 1.59
C THR A 90 2.02 12.94 1.22
N ALA A 91 2.38 12.14 0.21
CA ALA A 91 1.60 10.96 -0.17
C ALA A 91 1.56 9.92 0.96
N ALA A 92 2.68 9.68 1.64
CA ALA A 92 2.78 8.70 2.73
C ALA A 92 1.92 9.07 3.95
N GLY A 93 1.67 10.37 4.17
CA GLY A 93 0.78 10.85 5.22
C GLY A 93 -0.71 10.69 4.91
N ARG A 94 -1.08 10.35 3.66
CA ARG A 94 -2.47 10.20 3.26
C ARG A 94 -2.93 8.75 3.38
N PRO A 95 -4.20 8.50 3.77
CA PRO A 95 -4.76 7.14 3.76
C PRO A 95 -4.67 6.49 2.37
N ASP A 96 -5.05 7.22 1.33
CA ASP A 96 -5.09 6.74 -0.06
C ASP A 96 -3.72 6.61 -0.73
N GLN A 97 -2.66 7.13 -0.10
CA GLN A 97 -1.28 7.15 -0.59
C GLN A 97 -1.13 7.70 -2.02
N ARG A 98 -2.07 8.54 -2.43
CA ARG A 98 -2.03 9.21 -3.72
C ARG A 98 -1.04 10.37 -3.64
N VAL A 99 -0.17 10.48 -4.63
CA VAL A 99 0.72 11.64 -4.78
C VAL A 99 -0.12 12.79 -5.36
N PRO A 100 -0.32 13.89 -4.61
CA PRO A 100 -1.26 14.92 -5.02
C PRO A 100 -0.74 15.70 -6.24
N GLY A 101 -1.46 15.57 -7.34
CA GLY A 101 -1.24 16.33 -8.58
C GLY A 101 -2.24 17.46 -8.73
N ARG A 102 -2.09 18.24 -9.82
CA ARG A 102 -3.04 19.31 -10.17
C ARG A 102 -4.45 18.77 -10.46
N ASP A 103 -4.56 17.52 -10.89
CA ASP A 103 -5.81 16.81 -11.17
C ASP A 103 -6.50 16.26 -9.91
N ASP A 104 -5.90 16.45 -8.73
CA ASP A 104 -6.55 16.15 -7.47
C ASP A 104 -7.37 17.35 -6.98
N ASN A 105 -8.60 17.45 -7.50
CA ASN A 105 -9.50 18.58 -7.21
C ASN A 105 -9.79 18.75 -5.71
N ASP A 106 -9.92 17.66 -4.96
CA ASP A 106 -10.21 17.71 -3.52
C ASP A 106 -9.04 18.41 -2.78
N VAL A 107 -7.80 18.05 -3.12
CA VAL A 107 -6.57 18.66 -2.57
C VAL A 107 -6.44 20.11 -2.98
N TYR A 108 -6.67 20.39 -4.27
CA TYR A 108 -6.58 21.74 -4.80
C TYR A 108 -7.60 22.67 -4.11
N ALA A 109 -8.84 22.21 -3.93
CA ALA A 109 -9.89 22.95 -3.25
C ALA A 109 -9.64 23.12 -1.75
N ALA A 110 -9.03 22.14 -1.09
CA ALA A 110 -8.65 22.19 0.32
C ALA A 110 -7.42 23.07 0.61
N GLY A 111 -6.71 23.53 -0.42
CA GLY A 111 -5.46 24.29 -0.26
C GLY A 111 -4.29 23.45 0.25
N GLU A 112 -4.39 22.12 0.10
CA GLU A 112 -3.34 21.19 0.48
C GLU A 112 -2.14 21.25 -0.49
N ALA A 113 -0.99 20.72 -0.05
CA ALA A 113 0.20 20.66 -0.88
C ALA A 113 -0.03 19.75 -2.09
N TRP A 114 0.27 20.26 -3.28
CA TRP A 114 0.23 19.50 -4.55
C TRP A 114 1.47 19.77 -5.39
N PHE A 115 1.78 18.84 -6.29
CA PHE A 115 3.04 18.82 -7.02
C PHE A 115 2.83 18.96 -8.52
N ARG A 116 3.75 19.68 -9.17
CA ARG A 116 3.72 19.93 -10.61
C ARG A 116 4.13 18.68 -11.39
N GLY A 117 3.70 18.59 -12.65
CA GLY A 117 4.00 17.47 -13.55
C GLY A 117 5.47 17.03 -13.62
N PRO A 118 6.47 17.93 -13.65
CA PRO A 118 7.89 17.53 -13.61
C PRO A 118 8.27 16.76 -12.33
N THR A 119 7.78 17.17 -11.16
CA THR A 119 8.02 16.47 -9.89
C THR A 119 7.38 15.09 -9.91
N LEU A 120 6.13 14.99 -10.37
CA LEU A 120 5.40 13.72 -10.47
C LEU A 120 6.13 12.73 -11.38
N ARG A 121 6.57 13.17 -12.56
CA ARG A 121 7.35 12.33 -13.48
C ARG A 121 8.68 11.88 -12.88
N ALA A 122 9.35 12.75 -12.12
CA ALA A 122 10.62 12.38 -11.47
C ALA A 122 10.43 11.33 -10.37
N VAL A 123 9.38 11.45 -9.55
CA VAL A 123 9.03 10.45 -8.52
C VAL A 123 8.66 9.11 -9.17
N GLN A 124 7.89 9.15 -10.25
CA GLN A 124 7.52 7.96 -11.02
C GLN A 124 8.74 7.30 -11.69
N ALA A 125 9.60 8.08 -12.35
CA ALA A 125 10.81 7.58 -13.00
C ALA A 125 11.81 6.96 -12.01
N ALA A 126 11.81 7.44 -10.76
CA ALA A 126 12.59 6.86 -9.67
C ALA A 126 11.97 5.59 -9.06
N GLY A 127 10.80 5.15 -9.54
CA GLY A 127 10.13 3.93 -9.07
C GLY A 127 9.38 4.08 -7.74
N TYR A 128 9.27 5.28 -7.18
CA TYR A 128 8.64 5.50 -5.87
C TYR A 128 7.12 5.71 -5.94
N ALA A 129 6.59 5.96 -7.14
CA ALA A 129 5.15 6.02 -7.35
C ALA A 129 4.78 5.48 -8.73
N THR A 130 3.56 4.95 -8.87
CA THR A 130 3.05 4.40 -10.12
C THR A 130 1.57 4.71 -10.30
N THR A 131 1.08 4.60 -11.53
CA THR A 131 -0.34 4.73 -11.85
C THR A 131 -1.05 3.38 -11.80
N PHE A 132 -2.31 3.37 -11.38
CA PHE A 132 -3.16 2.18 -11.49
C PHE A 132 -4.12 2.32 -12.68
N GLY A 133 -4.18 1.26 -13.50
CA GLY A 133 -5.08 1.19 -14.65
C GLY A 133 -4.91 2.37 -15.63
N ARG A 134 -6.02 2.93 -16.11
CA ARG A 134 -6.03 3.98 -17.13
C ARG A 134 -5.95 5.41 -16.58
N TYR A 135 -5.82 5.58 -15.27
CA TYR A 135 -5.87 6.90 -14.63
C TYR A 135 -4.48 7.52 -14.46
N SER A 136 -4.40 8.85 -14.49
CA SER A 136 -3.17 9.66 -14.35
C SER A 136 -2.62 9.75 -12.93
N SER A 137 -3.40 9.31 -11.95
CA SER A 137 -3.05 9.48 -10.53
C SER A 137 -1.94 8.53 -10.12
N LEU A 138 -0.89 9.09 -9.51
CA LEU A 138 0.23 8.34 -8.96
C LEU A 138 -0.06 7.93 -7.52
N TYR A 139 0.36 6.73 -7.16
CA TYR A 139 0.26 6.15 -5.84
C TYR A 139 1.62 5.60 -5.42
N LEU A 140 1.93 5.62 -4.13
CA LEU A 140 3.20 5.08 -3.64
C LEU A 140 3.34 3.59 -3.94
N THR A 141 4.50 3.20 -4.45
CA THR A 141 4.94 1.80 -4.60
C THR A 141 5.47 1.25 -3.28
N PRO A 142 5.78 -0.06 -3.19
CA PRO A 142 6.54 -0.62 -2.06
C PRO A 142 7.83 0.16 -1.76
N GLU A 143 8.57 0.52 -2.80
CA GLU A 143 9.82 1.30 -2.70
C GLU A 143 9.54 2.72 -2.20
N GLY A 144 8.46 3.35 -2.67
CA GLY A 144 8.04 4.68 -2.21
C GLY A 144 7.70 4.70 -0.72
N ARG A 145 6.99 3.67 -0.25
CA ARG A 145 6.70 3.49 1.17
C ARG A 145 7.97 3.22 1.98
N ALA A 146 8.87 2.37 1.49
CA ALA A 146 10.14 2.10 2.16
C ALA A 146 10.99 3.38 2.28
N TYR A 147 11.08 4.18 1.21
CA TYR A 147 11.72 5.49 1.23
C TYR A 147 11.08 6.42 2.27
N ALA A 148 9.74 6.52 2.30
CA ALA A 148 9.03 7.36 3.26
C ALA A 148 9.31 6.96 4.72
N ARG A 149 9.42 5.66 5.02
CA ARG A 149 9.82 5.19 6.36
C ARG A 149 11.24 5.59 6.71
N GLN A 150 12.19 5.28 5.82
CA GLN A 150 13.62 5.42 6.12
C GLN A 150 14.12 6.86 6.06
N ARG A 151 13.57 7.69 5.16
CA ARG A 151 13.99 9.07 4.94
C ARG A 151 12.99 10.11 5.43
N GLY A 152 11.71 9.78 5.43
CA GLY A 152 10.64 10.68 5.87
C GLY A 152 10.24 10.48 7.33
N GLY A 153 10.67 9.39 7.98
CA GLY A 153 10.24 9.05 9.35
C GLY A 153 8.75 8.72 9.44
N MET A 154 8.13 8.32 8.34
CA MET A 154 6.68 8.06 8.26
C MET A 154 6.37 6.59 8.57
N ASP A 155 5.40 6.32 9.43
CA ASP A 155 4.82 4.97 9.58
C ASP A 155 3.75 4.72 8.51
N VAL A 156 4.20 4.47 7.28
CA VAL A 156 3.31 4.17 6.15
C VAL A 156 3.22 2.66 5.95
N ARG A 157 2.01 2.15 5.73
CA ARG A 157 1.70 0.74 5.42
C ARG A 157 1.12 0.60 4.02
N ARG A 158 0.75 -0.59 3.54
CA ARG A 158 -0.07 -0.71 2.33
C ARG A 158 -1.44 -0.05 2.54
N ARG A 159 -2.10 0.33 1.45
CA ARG A 159 -3.46 0.89 1.52
C ARG A 159 -4.41 -0.17 2.06
N ARG A 160 -5.33 0.25 2.93
CA ARG A 160 -6.34 -0.61 3.58
C ARG A 160 -7.70 -0.37 2.93
N LEU A 161 -8.01 -1.10 1.86
CA LEU A 161 -9.23 -0.92 1.08
C LEU A 161 -10.38 -1.74 1.66
N VAL A 162 -11.54 -1.11 1.86
CA VAL A 162 -12.76 -1.82 2.28
C VAL A 162 -13.81 -1.78 1.18
N ILE A 163 -14.38 -2.94 0.87
CA ILE A 163 -15.46 -3.10 -0.09
C ILE A 163 -16.71 -3.55 0.67
N CYS A 164 -17.83 -2.85 0.51
CA CYS A 164 -19.11 -3.24 1.12
C CYS A 164 -20.10 -3.71 0.06
N ALA A 165 -20.87 -4.75 0.32
CA ALA A 165 -22.01 -5.11 -0.53
C ALA A 165 -23.04 -3.96 -0.61
N CYS A 166 -23.67 -3.82 -1.77
CA CYS A 166 -24.81 -2.91 -1.94
C CYS A 166 -26.03 -3.36 -1.11
N GLY A 167 -27.04 -2.49 -1.00
CA GLY A 167 -28.32 -2.79 -0.35
C GLY A 167 -29.45 -3.03 -1.36
N ASN A 168 -30.47 -3.78 -0.94
CA ASN A 168 -31.70 -3.93 -1.72
C ASN A 168 -32.54 -2.65 -1.68
N GLU A 169 -32.81 -2.15 -0.46
CA GLU A 169 -33.50 -0.88 -0.21
C GLU A 169 -32.65 0.31 -0.68
N LYS A 170 -33.25 1.17 -1.50
CA LYS A 170 -32.62 2.35 -2.09
C LYS A 170 -33.54 3.57 -1.93
N LYS A 171 -32.96 4.77 -1.99
CA LYS A 171 -33.72 6.02 -2.15
C LYS A 171 -34.63 5.93 -3.40
N PRO A 172 -35.81 6.61 -3.40
CA PRO A 172 -36.70 6.63 -4.57
C PRO A 172 -36.05 7.34 -5.76
N HIS A 173 -36.65 7.24 -6.95
CA HIS A 173 -36.16 7.96 -8.14
C HIS A 173 -36.08 9.47 -7.86
N PRO A 174 -35.00 10.18 -8.24
CA PRO A 174 -34.79 11.59 -7.88
C PRO A 174 -35.70 12.58 -8.63
N GLY A 175 -36.66 12.07 -9.41
CA GLY A 175 -37.54 12.86 -10.26
C GLY A 175 -36.84 13.45 -11.50
N PHE A 176 -37.45 14.49 -12.06
CA PHE A 176 -37.00 15.20 -13.25
C PHE A 176 -36.82 16.69 -12.91
N ASN A 177 -35.92 17.37 -13.63
CA ASN A 177 -35.77 18.83 -13.53
C ASN A 177 -36.86 19.56 -14.34
N GLU A 178 -36.85 20.89 -14.30
CA GLU A 178 -37.81 21.76 -15.00
C GLU A 178 -37.83 21.56 -16.53
N TYR A 179 -36.79 20.95 -17.10
CA TYR A 179 -36.66 20.63 -18.52
C TYR A 179 -37.07 19.19 -18.87
N GLY A 180 -37.59 18.42 -17.91
CA GLY A 180 -37.95 17.02 -18.12
C GLY A 180 -36.78 16.04 -18.16
N ASN A 181 -35.56 16.48 -17.83
CA ASN A 181 -34.39 15.59 -17.72
C ASN A 181 -34.34 14.95 -16.34
N VAL A 182 -33.91 13.68 -16.26
CA VAL A 182 -33.74 12.99 -14.96
C VAL A 182 -32.74 13.76 -14.09
N ASN A 183 -33.12 14.02 -12.84
CA ASN A 183 -32.22 14.63 -11.87
C ASN A 183 -30.99 13.73 -11.63
N ALA A 184 -29.88 14.34 -11.21
CA ALA A 184 -28.71 13.57 -10.83
C ALA A 184 -29.09 12.51 -9.78
N GLY A 185 -28.56 11.30 -9.96
CA GLY A 185 -28.73 10.23 -8.97
C GLY A 185 -28.11 10.59 -7.62
N TYR A 186 -28.22 9.68 -6.66
CA TYR A 186 -27.65 9.88 -5.32
C TYR A 186 -26.20 9.39 -5.29
N PRO A 187 -25.32 10.00 -4.48
CA PRO A 187 -24.03 9.39 -4.16
C PRO A 187 -24.22 7.94 -3.73
N ALA A 188 -23.41 7.02 -4.25
CA ALA A 188 -23.55 5.60 -3.97
C ALA A 188 -23.54 5.29 -2.46
N GLY A 189 -22.76 6.03 -1.67
CA GLY A 189 -22.72 5.93 -0.21
C GLY A 189 -24.03 6.31 0.50
N GLU A 190 -24.91 7.05 -0.16
CA GLU A 190 -26.20 7.49 0.37
C GLU A 190 -27.40 6.81 -0.30
N LEU A 191 -27.19 6.15 -1.45
CA LEU A 191 -28.26 5.54 -2.22
C LEU A 191 -28.97 4.43 -1.43
N TYR A 192 -28.20 3.59 -0.73
CA TYR A 192 -28.72 2.39 -0.08
C TYR A 192 -29.16 2.68 1.35
N THR A 193 -30.44 2.46 1.64
CA THR A 193 -31.08 2.84 2.91
C THR A 193 -31.38 1.65 3.82
N GLY A 194 -31.10 0.42 3.39
CA GLY A 194 -31.38 -0.78 4.17
C GLY A 194 -30.53 -0.92 5.44
N GLN A 195 -31.09 -1.49 6.50
CA GLN A 195 -30.38 -1.69 7.79
C GLN A 195 -29.10 -2.52 7.64
N TYR A 196 -29.12 -3.54 6.77
CA TYR A 196 -27.97 -4.38 6.53
C TYR A 196 -26.81 -3.56 5.94
N HIS A 197 -27.04 -2.85 4.82
CA HIS A 197 -26.03 -2.01 4.18
C HIS A 197 -25.48 -0.94 5.12
N ARG A 198 -26.35 -0.24 5.88
CA ARG A 198 -25.90 0.73 6.87
C ARG A 198 -24.94 0.13 7.90
N SER A 199 -25.17 -1.12 8.33
CA SER A 199 -24.30 -1.80 9.28
C SER A 199 -22.92 -2.08 8.66
N LEU A 200 -22.88 -2.52 7.40
CA LEU A 200 -21.64 -2.71 6.64
C LEU A 200 -20.87 -1.39 6.49
N ARG A 201 -21.57 -0.32 6.12
CA ARG A 201 -20.98 1.02 5.92
C ARG A 201 -20.36 1.56 7.20
N LEU A 202 -21.08 1.51 8.32
CA LEU A 202 -20.56 1.97 9.61
C LEU A 202 -19.35 1.15 10.08
N ALA A 203 -19.31 -0.16 9.81
CA ALA A 203 -18.13 -0.97 10.11
C ALA A 203 -16.93 -0.59 9.22
N ALA A 204 -17.17 -0.33 7.94
CA ALA A 204 -16.14 0.10 7.03
C ALA A 204 -15.59 1.51 7.35
N ASP A 205 -16.43 2.44 7.82
CA ASP A 205 -15.98 3.75 8.32
C ASP A 205 -15.07 3.62 9.54
N ALA A 206 -15.25 2.58 10.36
CA ALA A 206 -14.35 2.29 11.47
C ALA A 206 -13.06 1.58 11.04
N LEU A 207 -13.06 0.92 9.87
CA LEU A 207 -11.93 0.15 9.37
C LEU A 207 -10.96 0.99 8.52
N THR A 208 -11.46 1.99 7.77
CA THR A 208 -10.65 2.79 6.86
C THR A 208 -11.31 4.13 6.52
N ASP A 209 -10.58 4.98 5.81
CA ASP A 209 -11.07 6.27 5.32
C ASP A 209 -12.11 6.10 4.19
N ALA A 210 -13.03 7.06 4.05
CA ALA A 210 -14.06 7.04 3.01
C ALA A 210 -13.46 6.97 1.59
N SER A 211 -12.30 7.58 1.34
CA SER A 211 -11.57 7.53 0.06
C SER A 211 -11.08 6.12 -0.30
N LEU A 212 -10.93 5.24 0.69
CA LEU A 212 -10.55 3.83 0.55
C LEU A 212 -11.74 2.87 0.73
N THR A 213 -12.95 3.39 0.66
CA THR A 213 -14.16 2.58 0.66
C THR A 213 -14.75 2.48 -0.73
N ARG A 214 -15.14 1.27 -1.14
CA ARG A 214 -15.96 1.04 -2.34
C ARG A 214 -17.23 0.29 -2.01
N ILE A 215 -18.27 0.49 -2.81
CA ILE A 215 -19.47 -0.36 -2.79
C ILE A 215 -19.37 -1.35 -3.93
N MET A 216 -19.61 -2.62 -3.66
CA MET A 216 -19.82 -3.65 -4.67
C MET A 216 -21.30 -3.67 -5.07
N SER A 217 -21.61 -2.99 -6.17
CA SER A 217 -22.93 -2.92 -6.80
C SER A 217 -23.14 -4.10 -7.76
N ALA A 218 -24.27 -4.80 -7.64
CA ALA A 218 -24.64 -5.86 -8.58
C ALA A 218 -24.72 -5.38 -10.03
N ARG A 219 -25.10 -4.13 -10.30
CA ARG A 219 -25.19 -3.57 -11.65
C ARG A 219 -23.90 -2.88 -12.10
N HIS A 220 -23.25 -2.16 -11.18
CA HIS A 220 -22.19 -1.21 -11.52
C HIS A 220 -20.79 -1.67 -11.11
N GLY A 221 -20.64 -2.82 -10.46
CA GLY A 221 -19.37 -3.33 -9.94
C GLY A 221 -18.86 -2.51 -8.75
N LEU A 222 -17.54 -2.37 -8.65
CA LEU A 222 -16.91 -1.55 -7.62
C LEU A 222 -17.12 -0.06 -7.91
N VAL A 223 -17.81 0.65 -7.01
CA VAL A 223 -18.13 2.08 -7.16
C VAL A 223 -17.61 2.91 -6.00
N ASP A 224 -17.18 4.12 -6.31
CA ASP A 224 -16.84 5.16 -5.32
C ASP A 224 -18.09 5.64 -4.58
N LEU A 225 -17.95 6.01 -3.31
CA LEU A 225 -19.06 6.50 -2.48
C LEU A 225 -19.70 7.78 -3.02
N LYS A 226 -18.92 8.66 -3.66
CA LYS A 226 -19.38 9.93 -4.21
C LYS A 226 -20.03 9.78 -5.58
N ARG A 227 -19.87 8.63 -6.26
CA ARG A 227 -20.41 8.42 -7.62
C ARG A 227 -21.94 8.52 -7.60
N PRO A 228 -22.55 9.45 -8.38
CA PRO A 228 -24.00 9.52 -8.50
C PRO A 228 -24.55 8.29 -9.22
N LEU A 229 -25.56 7.64 -8.63
CA LEU A 229 -26.25 6.47 -9.15
C LEU A 229 -27.76 6.66 -9.06
N LEU A 230 -28.46 6.26 -10.11
CA LEU A 230 -29.91 6.13 -10.07
C LEU A 230 -30.30 4.84 -9.32
N PRO A 231 -31.44 4.82 -8.61
CA PRO A 231 -31.99 3.59 -8.08
C PRO A 231 -32.19 2.55 -9.19
N TYR A 232 -31.91 1.29 -8.88
CA TYR A 232 -32.01 0.19 -9.82
C TYR A 232 -32.43 -1.09 -9.12
N ASP A 233 -32.99 -2.02 -9.89
CA ASP A 233 -33.36 -3.36 -9.45
C ASP A 233 -32.61 -4.38 -10.33
N VAL A 234 -31.49 -4.85 -9.79
CA VAL A 234 -30.56 -5.82 -10.42
C VAL A 234 -29.93 -6.63 -9.29
N THR A 235 -30.06 -7.94 -9.38
CA THR A 235 -29.39 -8.93 -8.52
C THR A 235 -28.20 -9.57 -9.23
N ILE A 236 -27.30 -10.20 -8.48
CA ILE A 236 -26.22 -11.00 -9.08
C ILE A 236 -26.86 -12.13 -9.89
N GLY A 237 -26.35 -12.35 -11.11
CA GLY A 237 -26.86 -13.38 -12.02
C GLY A 237 -27.86 -12.86 -13.06
N ASP A 238 -28.42 -11.67 -12.86
CA ASP A 238 -29.25 -11.02 -13.87
C ASP A 238 -28.44 -10.67 -15.12
N GLU A 239 -29.11 -10.59 -16.28
CA GLU A 239 -28.48 -10.19 -17.55
C GLU A 239 -27.76 -8.83 -17.48
N ARG A 240 -28.30 -7.90 -16.68
CA ARG A 240 -27.74 -6.56 -16.47
C ARG A 240 -26.74 -6.48 -15.30
N ALA A 241 -26.43 -7.62 -14.67
CA ALA A 241 -25.46 -7.67 -13.59
C ALA A 241 -24.04 -7.45 -14.11
N VAL A 242 -23.16 -6.99 -13.22
CA VAL A 242 -21.75 -6.81 -13.50
C VAL A 242 -21.09 -8.17 -13.79
N THR A 243 -20.21 -8.21 -14.77
CA THR A 243 -19.48 -9.42 -15.14
C THR A 243 -18.16 -9.54 -14.37
N PRO A 244 -17.60 -10.76 -14.21
CA PRO A 244 -16.28 -10.95 -13.63
C PRO A 244 -15.17 -10.16 -14.35
N ALA A 245 -15.21 -10.12 -15.68
CA ALA A 245 -14.25 -9.35 -16.49
C ALA A 245 -14.29 -7.85 -16.13
N ARG A 246 -15.50 -7.29 -15.95
CA ARG A 246 -15.64 -5.89 -15.55
C ARG A 246 -15.12 -5.62 -14.14
N LEU A 247 -15.29 -6.58 -13.23
CA LEU A 247 -14.73 -6.49 -11.88
C LEU A 247 -13.20 -6.53 -11.89
N ALA A 248 -12.59 -7.36 -12.74
CA ALA A 248 -11.14 -7.37 -12.92
C ALA A 248 -10.61 -6.01 -13.41
N GLU A 249 -11.27 -5.37 -14.37
CA GLU A 249 -10.93 -4.01 -14.82
C GLU A 249 -11.01 -2.98 -13.68
N HIS A 250 -12.06 -3.07 -12.85
CA HIS A 250 -12.24 -2.18 -11.71
C HIS A 250 -11.16 -2.43 -10.64
N ALA A 251 -10.84 -3.69 -10.36
CA ALA A 251 -9.79 -4.10 -9.42
C ALA A 251 -8.42 -3.54 -9.83
N VAL A 252 -8.04 -3.70 -11.11
CA VAL A 252 -6.82 -3.09 -11.67
C VAL A 252 -6.83 -1.58 -11.52
N SER A 253 -7.94 -0.93 -11.85
CA SER A 253 -8.06 0.54 -11.77
C SER A 253 -7.97 1.08 -10.34
N LEU A 254 -8.38 0.29 -9.34
CA LEU A 254 -8.26 0.64 -7.92
C LEU A 254 -6.87 0.31 -7.36
N GLY A 255 -6.04 -0.41 -8.13
CA GLY A 255 -4.73 -0.89 -7.69
C GLY A 255 -4.84 -1.90 -6.56
N VAL A 256 -5.85 -2.77 -6.54
CA VAL A 256 -6.04 -3.72 -5.42
C VAL A 256 -4.87 -4.70 -5.23
N HIS A 257 -4.04 -4.88 -6.28
CA HIS A 257 -2.79 -5.65 -6.21
C HIS A 257 -1.78 -5.05 -5.22
N ASP A 258 -1.89 -3.76 -4.89
CA ASP A 258 -1.07 -3.08 -3.89
C ASP A 258 -1.93 -2.49 -2.77
N ALA A 259 -2.88 -3.30 -2.28
CA ALA A 259 -3.72 -2.97 -1.14
C ALA A 259 -4.11 -4.24 -0.38
N ASP A 260 -4.21 -4.12 0.94
CA ASP A 260 -4.87 -5.12 1.77
C ASP A 260 -6.38 -4.88 1.63
N VAL A 261 -7.17 -5.93 1.34
CA VAL A 261 -8.58 -5.78 0.98
C VAL A 261 -9.50 -6.56 1.92
N ILE A 262 -10.44 -5.87 2.53
CA ILE A 262 -11.54 -6.48 3.31
C ILE A 262 -12.85 -6.31 2.56
N PHE A 263 -13.61 -7.39 2.43
CA PHE A 263 -14.98 -7.38 1.93
C PHE A 263 -15.99 -7.60 3.06
N LEU A 264 -16.96 -6.70 3.18
CA LEU A 264 -18.08 -6.77 4.10
C LEU A 264 -19.36 -7.03 3.30
N GLY A 265 -19.86 -8.26 3.31
CA GLY A 265 -21.09 -8.63 2.61
C GLY A 265 -21.38 -10.12 2.64
N GLY A 266 -22.39 -10.54 1.87
CA GLY A 266 -22.75 -11.95 1.73
C GLY A 266 -21.76 -12.76 0.88
N ARG A 267 -21.71 -14.08 1.11
CA ARG A 267 -20.77 -15.01 0.44
C ARG A 267 -20.81 -14.91 -1.08
N GLU A 268 -21.99 -14.81 -1.69
CA GLU A 268 -22.13 -14.76 -3.15
C GLU A 268 -21.37 -13.60 -3.79
N TYR A 269 -21.38 -12.43 -3.15
CA TYR A 269 -20.61 -11.28 -3.59
C TYR A 269 -19.11 -11.47 -3.39
N ALA A 270 -18.70 -12.10 -2.28
CA ALA A 270 -17.30 -12.40 -2.02
C ALA A 270 -16.73 -13.35 -3.07
N GLU A 271 -17.44 -14.44 -3.39
CA GLU A 271 -17.04 -15.41 -4.42
C GLU A 271 -16.98 -14.79 -5.81
N LEU A 272 -17.88 -13.85 -6.14
CA LEU A 272 -17.83 -13.11 -7.39
C LEU A 272 -16.59 -12.20 -7.50
N LEU A 273 -16.10 -11.66 -6.36
CA LEU A 273 -14.92 -10.79 -6.31
C LEU A 273 -13.60 -11.56 -6.29
N ARG A 274 -13.55 -12.76 -5.71
CA ARG A 274 -12.31 -13.54 -5.55
C ARG A 274 -11.48 -13.70 -6.82
N PRO A 275 -12.05 -13.98 -8.01
CA PRO A 275 -11.25 -14.08 -9.24
C PRO A 275 -10.50 -12.79 -9.59
N ALA A 276 -11.06 -11.62 -9.23
CA ALA A 276 -10.44 -10.32 -9.46
C ALA A 276 -9.56 -9.86 -8.29
N ILE A 277 -9.79 -10.39 -7.08
CA ILE A 277 -9.06 -10.07 -5.85
C ILE A 277 -8.79 -11.37 -5.08
N PRO A 278 -7.76 -12.16 -5.46
CA PRO A 278 -7.51 -13.47 -4.83
C PRO A 278 -7.27 -13.37 -3.32
N HIS A 279 -6.56 -12.34 -2.88
CA HIS A 279 -6.26 -12.05 -1.47
C HIS A 279 -7.41 -11.37 -0.69
N LEU A 280 -8.65 -11.44 -1.17
CA LEU A 280 -9.81 -10.84 -0.51
C LEU A 280 -10.10 -11.50 0.84
N TYR A 281 -10.03 -10.73 1.93
CA TYR A 281 -10.49 -11.18 3.24
C TYR A 281 -11.97 -10.86 3.46
N ALA A 282 -12.79 -11.87 3.73
CA ALA A 282 -14.22 -11.73 4.02
C ALA A 282 -14.54 -12.23 5.44
N PRO A 283 -14.43 -11.37 6.48
CA PRO A 283 -14.55 -11.79 7.88
C PRO A 283 -15.99 -12.13 8.32
N LEU A 284 -16.98 -11.73 7.54
CA LEU A 284 -18.38 -11.93 7.90
C LEU A 284 -18.81 -13.36 7.58
N ALA A 285 -19.27 -14.08 8.60
CA ALA A 285 -19.78 -15.44 8.50
C ALA A 285 -21.19 -15.54 9.12
N GLY A 286 -21.97 -16.52 8.66
CA GLY A 286 -23.35 -16.72 9.11
C GLY A 286 -24.37 -15.97 8.26
N GLY A 287 -25.49 -15.59 8.87
CA GLY A 287 -26.57 -14.85 8.23
C GLY A 287 -26.44 -13.33 8.41
N MET A 288 -27.42 -12.59 7.88
CA MET A 288 -27.42 -11.12 7.96
C MET A 288 -27.45 -10.59 9.41
N GLY A 289 -28.06 -11.34 10.34
CA GLY A 289 -28.09 -10.97 11.76
C GLY A 289 -26.71 -11.04 12.40
N GLU A 290 -26.01 -12.16 12.20
CA GLU A 290 -24.64 -12.39 12.65
C GLU A 290 -23.68 -11.38 12.01
N HIS A 291 -23.81 -11.13 10.71
CA HIS A 291 -23.04 -10.11 10.00
C HIS A 291 -23.18 -8.73 10.65
N ARG A 292 -24.40 -8.31 10.99
CA ARG A 292 -24.64 -7.03 11.68
C ARG A 292 -24.02 -7.02 13.08
N GLY A 293 -24.05 -8.15 13.80
CA GLY A 293 -23.37 -8.32 15.07
C GLY A 293 -21.85 -8.13 14.95
N LEU A 294 -21.22 -8.79 14.00
CA LEU A 294 -19.78 -8.64 13.71
C LEU A 294 -19.44 -7.21 13.26
N CYS A 295 -20.26 -6.58 12.42
CA CYS A 295 -20.08 -5.18 12.06
C CYS A 295 -20.16 -4.24 13.27
N LYS A 296 -21.07 -4.50 14.22
CA LYS A 296 -21.13 -3.75 15.47
C LYS A 296 -19.84 -3.92 16.28
N GLN A 297 -19.39 -5.17 16.47
CA GLN A 297 -18.14 -5.46 17.17
C GLN A 297 -16.95 -4.76 16.50
N ALA A 298 -16.83 -4.82 15.19
CA ALA A 298 -15.75 -4.15 14.46
C ALA A 298 -15.74 -2.62 14.66
N ARG A 299 -16.89 -2.00 14.92
CA ARG A 299 -16.94 -0.57 15.26
C ARG A 299 -16.44 -0.28 16.67
N GLU A 300 -16.76 -1.17 17.61
CA GLU A 300 -16.53 -0.97 19.04
C GLU A 300 -15.15 -1.47 19.50
N ASP A 301 -14.57 -2.45 18.81
CA ASP A 301 -13.34 -3.14 19.19
C ASP A 301 -12.20 -2.87 18.17
N SER A 302 -11.18 -2.12 18.58
CA SER A 302 -9.99 -1.84 17.76
C SER A 302 -9.06 -3.04 17.60
N ALA A 303 -8.98 -3.93 18.59
CA ALA A 303 -8.16 -5.14 18.50
C ALA A 303 -8.72 -6.09 17.44
N LEU A 304 -10.06 -6.21 17.36
CA LEU A 304 -10.72 -6.96 16.29
C LEU A 304 -10.39 -6.39 14.91
N ARG A 305 -10.42 -5.05 14.76
CA ARG A 305 -10.07 -4.39 13.48
C ARG A 305 -8.61 -4.65 13.08
N GLU A 306 -7.68 -4.55 14.01
CA GLU A 306 -6.27 -4.82 13.71
C GLU A 306 -6.03 -6.30 13.42
N ALA A 307 -6.73 -7.22 14.09
CA ALA A 307 -6.70 -8.65 13.75
C ALA A 307 -7.21 -8.90 12.32
N TRP A 308 -8.31 -8.26 11.92
CA TRP A 308 -8.82 -8.36 10.54
C TRP A 308 -7.82 -7.84 9.51
N TRP A 309 -7.19 -6.71 9.78
CA TRP A 309 -6.17 -6.16 8.87
C TRP A 309 -4.90 -7.01 8.82
N LYS A 310 -4.51 -7.64 9.93
CA LYS A 310 -3.41 -8.60 9.96
C LYS A 310 -3.70 -9.80 9.04
N THR A 311 -4.89 -10.41 9.16
CA THR A 311 -5.30 -11.50 8.26
C THR A 311 -5.34 -11.06 6.80
N ALA A 312 -5.86 -9.87 6.51
CA ALA A 312 -5.89 -9.35 5.13
C ALA A 312 -4.49 -9.13 4.55
N ALA A 313 -3.53 -8.66 5.36
CA ALA A 313 -2.14 -8.52 4.94
C ALA A 313 -1.46 -9.88 4.70
N GLU A 314 -1.69 -10.87 5.55
CA GLU A 314 -1.17 -12.24 5.36
C GLU A 314 -1.72 -12.90 4.07
N LEU A 315 -2.99 -12.65 3.74
CA LEU A 315 -3.59 -13.11 2.48
C LEU A 315 -2.97 -12.43 1.26
N HIS A 316 -2.64 -11.14 1.35
CA HIS A 316 -1.96 -10.42 0.27
C HIS A 316 -0.59 -11.03 -0.05
N GLU A 317 0.21 -11.34 0.97
CA GLU A 317 1.54 -11.94 0.79
C GLU A 317 1.48 -13.36 0.20
N THR A 318 0.46 -14.15 0.57
CA THR A 318 0.35 -15.56 0.15
C THR A 318 -0.39 -15.74 -1.19
N GLN A 319 -1.24 -14.80 -1.57
CA GLN A 319 -2.09 -14.88 -2.77
C GLN A 319 -2.14 -13.55 -3.52
N PRO A 320 -0.99 -12.98 -3.94
CA PRO A 320 -0.99 -11.67 -4.56
C PRO A 320 -1.81 -11.67 -5.85
N ALA A 321 -2.63 -10.63 -6.04
CA ALA A 321 -3.28 -10.39 -7.31
C ALA A 321 -2.22 -10.19 -8.41
N LYS A 322 -2.36 -10.92 -9.52
CA LYS A 322 -1.49 -10.81 -10.69
C LYS A 322 -1.80 -9.56 -11.51
#